data_AF-A0A9X1ZIQ9-F1
#
_entry.id   AF-A0A9X1ZIQ9-F1
#
_cell.length_a   1.000
_cell.length_b   1.000
_cell.length_c   1.000
_cell.angle_alpha   90.00
_cell.angle_beta   90.00
_cell.angle_gamma   90.00
#
_symmetry.space_group_name_H-M   'P 1'
#
loop_
_entity.id
_entity.type
_entity.pdbx_description
1 polymer ?
#
loop_
_entity_poly.entity_id
_entity_poly.type
_entity_poly.pdbx_seq_one_letter_code
_entity_poly.pdbx_strand_id
1 'polypeptide(L)'
;MSHTYIPFESYKRKWIFNHKDLPVSDEDKALILPLSDKSAMEVWNKWISNKSSRAEQFAKGDWPAKQDAWSETDHWQSAWDSNDNALPEAITAHIQWPDDAKVYFCYEKYQVIETRWDVFVRHWKCFLFFDDGPLLVSPNHKQALMFEQNGQYKLGTRG
;
A
#
# COMPACT_ATOMS: atom_id res chain seq x y z
N MET A 1 1.69 -9.09 -18.78
CA MET A 1 3.01 -9.57 -18.32
C MET A 1 2.81 -10.23 -16.98
N SER A 2 3.44 -11.38 -16.74
CA SER A 2 3.41 -12.01 -15.41
C SER A 2 4.44 -11.32 -14.54
N HIS A 3 4.04 -10.85 -13.35
CA HIS A 3 5.00 -10.40 -12.34
C HIS A 3 5.78 -11.58 -11.80
N THR A 4 6.98 -11.29 -11.32
CA THR A 4 7.90 -12.22 -10.66
C THR A 4 8.13 -11.76 -9.22
N TYR A 5 8.16 -12.72 -8.31
CA TYR A 5 8.15 -12.51 -6.87
C TYR A 5 9.46 -12.99 -6.25
N ILE A 6 9.84 -12.41 -5.11
CA ILE A 6 10.85 -13.02 -4.24
C ILE A 6 10.15 -13.88 -3.19
N PRO A 7 10.79 -14.95 -2.69
CA PRO A 7 10.26 -15.70 -1.56
C PRO A 7 10.02 -14.77 -0.37
N PHE A 8 8.90 -14.94 0.33
CA PHE A 8 8.58 -14.17 1.54
C PHE A 8 9.73 -14.24 2.58
N GLU A 9 10.37 -15.40 2.71
CA GLU A 9 11.53 -15.59 3.59
C GLU A 9 12.75 -14.75 3.21
N SER A 10 12.88 -14.35 1.95
CA SER A 10 13.93 -13.46 1.45
C SER A 10 13.54 -11.98 1.54
N TYR A 11 12.30 -11.66 1.92
CA TYR A 11 11.85 -10.29 2.08
C TYR A 11 12.45 -9.65 3.32
N LYS A 12 13.29 -8.62 3.12
CA LYS A 12 14.02 -7.95 4.21
C LYS A 12 13.12 -7.41 5.32
N ARG A 13 11.90 -6.97 4.98
CA ARG A 13 10.94 -6.40 5.93
C ARG A 13 9.93 -7.44 6.44
N LYS A 14 10.13 -8.74 6.22
CA LYS A 14 9.19 -9.80 6.68
C LYS A 14 8.89 -9.79 8.18
N TRP A 15 9.74 -9.16 8.99
CA TRP A 15 9.54 -9.03 10.43
C TRP A 15 8.24 -8.28 10.78
N ILE A 16 7.78 -7.34 9.93
CA ILE A 16 6.52 -6.59 10.16
C ILE A 16 5.27 -7.50 10.14
N PHE A 17 5.35 -8.62 9.42
CA PHE A 17 4.29 -9.63 9.32
C PHE A 17 4.53 -10.81 10.28
N ASN A 18 5.62 -10.78 11.04
CA ASN A 18 5.92 -11.74 12.11
C ASN A 18 5.90 -11.06 13.49
N HIS A 19 5.30 -9.87 13.58
CA HIS A 19 5.16 -9.12 14.82
C HIS A 19 4.22 -9.86 15.77
N LYS A 20 4.61 -10.06 17.02
CA LYS A 20 3.85 -10.89 17.98
C LYS A 20 2.49 -10.27 18.33
N ASP A 21 2.43 -8.95 18.41
CA ASP A 21 1.21 -8.21 18.76
C ASP A 21 0.25 -8.03 17.56
N LEU A 22 0.73 -8.26 16.34
CA LEU A 22 -0.06 -8.19 15.11
C LEU A 22 0.14 -9.49 14.30
N PRO A 23 -0.39 -10.62 14.80
CA PRO A 23 -0.13 -11.92 14.20
C PRO A 23 -0.82 -12.05 12.84
N VAL A 24 -0.04 -12.38 11.82
CA VAL A 24 -0.53 -12.73 10.49
C VAL A 24 -0.56 -14.26 10.37
N SER A 25 -1.67 -14.82 9.92
CA SER A 25 -1.81 -16.27 9.69
C SER A 25 -0.91 -16.73 8.54
N ASP A 26 -0.56 -18.02 8.51
CA ASP A 26 0.25 -18.57 7.41
C ASP A 26 -0.48 -18.53 6.06
N GLU A 27 -1.82 -18.62 6.08
CA GLU A 27 -2.68 -18.46 4.91
C GLU A 27 -2.58 -17.04 4.34
N ASP A 28 -2.69 -16.01 5.19
CA ASP A 28 -2.58 -14.62 4.75
C ASP A 28 -1.14 -14.28 4.34
N LYS A 29 -0.12 -14.80 5.04
CA LYS A 29 1.29 -14.64 4.63
C LYS A 29 1.57 -15.20 3.24
N ALA A 30 0.94 -16.31 2.87
CA ALA A 30 1.08 -16.87 1.52
C ALA A 30 0.51 -15.94 0.43
N LEU A 31 -0.37 -15.01 0.81
CA LEU A 31 -0.95 -13.99 -0.08
C LEU A 31 -0.22 -12.64 -0.02
N ILE A 32 0.79 -12.50 0.83
CA ILE A 32 1.69 -11.34 0.87
C ILE A 32 2.87 -11.66 -0.03
N LEU A 33 2.87 -11.09 -1.23
CA LEU A 33 3.79 -11.45 -2.31
C LEU A 33 4.71 -10.27 -2.65
N PRO A 34 5.90 -10.17 -2.02
CA PRO A 34 6.88 -9.15 -2.36
C PRO A 34 7.36 -9.34 -3.80
N LEU A 35 7.26 -8.28 -4.60
CA LEU A 35 7.72 -8.30 -5.98
C LEU A 35 9.25 -8.32 -6.04
N SER A 36 9.80 -8.97 -7.07
CA SER A 36 11.20 -8.76 -7.43
C SER A 36 11.44 -7.33 -7.90
N ASP A 37 12.67 -6.83 -7.80
CA ASP A 37 13.02 -5.46 -8.18
C ASP A 37 12.52 -5.08 -9.57
N LYS A 38 12.63 -5.99 -10.55
CA LYS A 38 12.12 -5.76 -11.91
C LYS A 38 10.60 -5.57 -11.93
N SER A 39 9.85 -6.43 -11.26
CA SER A 39 8.38 -6.36 -11.24
C SER A 39 7.87 -5.18 -10.41
N ALA A 40 8.51 -4.90 -9.27
CA ALA A 40 8.24 -3.72 -8.46
C ALA A 40 8.42 -2.44 -9.27
N MET A 41 9.53 -2.35 -10.00
CA MET A 41 9.82 -1.21 -10.89
C MET A 41 8.76 -1.06 -11.99
N GLU A 42 8.36 -2.15 -12.63
CA GLU A 42 7.31 -2.15 -13.66
C GLU A 42 5.97 -1.67 -13.11
N VAL A 43 5.57 -2.16 -11.93
CA VAL A 43 4.36 -1.72 -11.21
C VAL A 43 4.42 -0.24 -10.87
N TRP A 44 5.53 0.20 -10.26
CA TRP A 44 5.73 1.59 -9.88
C TRP A 44 5.69 2.54 -11.09
N ASN A 45 6.45 2.23 -12.15
CA ASN A 45 6.49 3.04 -13.36
C ASN A 45 5.12 3.13 -14.05
N LYS A 46 4.34 2.04 -14.00
CA LYS A 46 3.02 1.99 -14.63
C LYS A 46 1.96 2.74 -13.84
N TRP A 47 1.97 2.62 -12.52
CA TRP A 47 0.84 3.02 -11.68
C TRP A 47 1.10 4.21 -10.75
N ILE A 48 2.36 4.53 -10.48
CA ILE A 48 2.76 5.57 -9.52
C ILE A 48 3.51 6.69 -10.24
N SER A 49 4.72 6.42 -10.74
CA SER A 49 5.57 7.41 -11.40
C SER A 49 6.67 6.74 -12.20
N ASN A 50 6.94 7.23 -13.42
CA ASN A 50 8.11 6.82 -14.20
C ASN A 50 9.34 7.71 -13.99
N LYS A 51 9.25 8.76 -13.17
CA LYS A 51 10.32 9.74 -12.91
C LYS A 51 10.89 9.65 -11.50
N SER A 52 10.01 9.52 -10.51
CA SER A 52 10.36 9.50 -9.10
C SER A 52 10.53 8.07 -8.61
N SER A 53 11.35 7.87 -7.58
CA SER A 53 11.57 6.54 -7.00
C SER A 53 10.91 6.34 -5.64
N ARG A 54 10.48 7.43 -4.99
CA ARG A 54 9.82 7.46 -3.67
C ARG A 54 8.92 8.68 -3.55
N ALA A 55 8.05 8.71 -2.55
CA ALA A 55 7.03 9.74 -2.41
C ALA A 55 7.58 11.17 -2.27
N GLU A 56 8.63 11.36 -1.49
CA GLU A 56 9.30 12.67 -1.29
C GLU A 56 9.85 13.28 -2.59
N GLN A 57 10.02 12.48 -3.64
CA GLN A 57 10.54 12.91 -4.93
C GLN A 57 9.43 13.23 -5.95
N PHE A 58 8.15 13.11 -5.59
CA PHE A 58 7.08 13.42 -6.53
C PHE A 58 7.13 14.87 -6.97
N ALA A 59 7.06 15.08 -8.28
CA ALA A 59 7.22 16.38 -8.89
C ALA A 59 6.15 16.61 -9.98
N LYS A 60 6.25 17.75 -10.66
CA LYS A 60 5.33 18.09 -11.74
C LYS A 60 5.33 17.00 -12.83
N GLY A 61 4.18 16.37 -13.00
CA GLY A 61 3.94 15.28 -13.96
C GLY A 61 3.68 13.93 -13.30
N ASP A 62 4.00 13.78 -12.03
CA ASP A 62 3.57 12.63 -11.23
C ASP A 62 2.15 12.88 -10.74
N TRP A 63 1.23 11.95 -10.96
CA TRP A 63 -0.15 12.12 -10.51
C TRP A 63 -0.27 12.31 -8.98
N PRO A 64 0.55 11.66 -8.12
CA PRO A 64 0.47 11.89 -6.68
C PRO A 64 0.82 13.33 -6.26
N ALA A 65 1.58 14.08 -7.07
CA ALA A 65 1.93 15.47 -6.80
C ALA A 65 0.79 16.46 -7.13
N LYS A 66 -0.27 16.01 -7.80
CA LYS A 66 -1.39 16.88 -8.17
C LYS A 66 -2.39 16.95 -7.02
N GLN A 67 -2.79 18.16 -6.63
CA GLN A 67 -3.76 18.35 -5.56
C GLN A 67 -5.14 17.76 -5.92
N ASP A 68 -5.53 17.83 -7.19
CA ASP A 68 -6.81 17.29 -7.69
C ASP A 68 -6.86 15.75 -7.75
N ALA A 69 -5.73 15.07 -7.54
CA ALA A 69 -5.71 13.63 -7.37
C ALA A 69 -6.29 13.18 -6.03
N TRP A 70 -6.34 14.07 -5.03
CA TRP A 70 -6.72 13.77 -3.66
C TRP A 70 -8.01 14.50 -3.29
N SER A 71 -9.00 13.77 -2.79
CA SER A 71 -10.32 14.29 -2.43
C SER A 71 -10.47 14.53 -0.93
N GLU A 72 -9.75 13.76 -0.11
CA GLU A 72 -9.92 13.78 1.35
C GLU A 72 -8.60 13.46 2.04
N THR A 73 -8.43 13.99 3.26
CA THR A 73 -7.27 13.75 4.13
C THR A 73 -7.76 13.63 5.56
N ASP A 74 -7.34 12.57 6.24
CA ASP A 74 -7.67 12.32 7.65
C ASP A 74 -6.55 11.51 8.32
N HIS A 75 -6.70 11.16 9.60
CA HIS A 75 -5.66 10.54 10.41
C HIS A 75 -5.83 9.02 10.53
N TRP A 76 -4.75 8.27 10.25
CA TRP A 76 -4.72 6.81 10.47
C TRP A 76 -4.08 6.45 11.82
N GLN A 77 -3.22 7.31 12.37
CA GLN A 77 -2.36 6.97 13.50
C GLN A 77 -3.16 6.63 14.77
N SER A 78 -4.24 7.38 15.06
CA SER A 78 -5.10 7.09 16.20
C SER A 78 -5.81 5.73 16.09
N ALA A 79 -6.23 5.33 14.89
CA ALA A 79 -6.79 4.01 14.64
C ALA A 79 -5.72 2.91 14.76
N TRP A 80 -4.49 3.20 14.33
CA TRP A 80 -3.36 2.29 14.42
C TRP A 80 -2.98 2.00 15.88
N ASP A 81 -2.90 3.03 16.71
CA ASP A 81 -2.58 2.95 18.15
C ASP A 81 -3.71 2.29 18.99
N SER A 82 -4.92 2.19 18.43
CA SER A 82 -6.06 1.59 19.14
C SER A 82 -5.95 0.07 19.24
N ASN A 83 -6.69 -0.53 20.18
CA ASN A 83 -6.83 -1.99 20.27
C ASN A 83 -7.77 -2.57 19.20
N ASP A 84 -8.53 -1.73 18.50
CA ASP A 84 -9.36 -2.14 17.38
C ASP A 84 -8.49 -2.27 16.13
N ASN A 85 -8.66 -3.36 15.39
CA ASN A 85 -7.95 -3.60 14.14
C ASN A 85 -8.73 -3.10 12.91
N ALA A 86 -9.91 -2.50 13.10
CA ALA A 86 -10.68 -1.91 12.03
C ALA A 86 -9.87 -0.85 11.26
N LEU A 87 -9.94 -0.91 9.93
CA LEU A 87 -9.46 0.15 9.06
C LEU A 87 -10.35 1.39 9.23
N PRO A 88 -9.82 2.62 9.18
CA PRO A 88 -10.62 3.84 9.25
C PRO A 88 -11.84 3.83 8.31
N GLU A 89 -13.00 4.24 8.83
CA GLU A 89 -14.30 4.18 8.13
C GLU A 89 -14.31 4.96 6.81
N ALA A 90 -13.62 6.12 6.74
CA ALA A 90 -13.56 6.88 5.49
C ALA A 90 -12.80 6.11 4.39
N ILE A 91 -11.80 5.29 4.74
CA ILE A 91 -11.11 4.44 3.77
C ILE A 91 -12.06 3.35 3.24
N THR A 92 -12.81 2.69 4.13
CA THR A 92 -13.76 1.64 3.71
C THR A 92 -14.94 2.22 2.93
N ALA A 93 -15.38 3.44 3.23
CA ALA A 93 -16.40 4.15 2.46
C ALA A 93 -15.91 4.53 1.05
N HIS A 94 -14.66 4.98 0.91
CA HIS A 94 -14.08 5.39 -0.38
C HIS A 94 -13.68 4.20 -1.26
N ILE A 95 -13.18 3.11 -0.65
CA ILE A 95 -12.68 1.93 -1.34
C ILE A 95 -13.69 0.78 -1.21
N GLN A 96 -14.47 0.60 -2.27
CA GLN A 96 -15.47 -0.48 -2.42
C GLN A 96 -14.96 -1.56 -3.38
N TRP A 97 -13.71 -2.01 -3.21
CA TRP A 97 -13.13 -3.08 -4.02
C TRP A 97 -13.65 -4.44 -3.56
N PRO A 98 -13.79 -5.42 -4.48
CA PRO A 98 -14.01 -6.82 -4.09
C PRO A 98 -12.92 -7.32 -3.13
N ASP A 99 -13.27 -8.21 -2.21
CA ASP A 99 -12.33 -8.77 -1.23
C ASP A 99 -11.11 -9.40 -1.89
N ASP A 100 -11.31 -10.09 -3.01
CA ASP A 100 -10.26 -10.75 -3.78
C ASP A 100 -9.53 -9.82 -4.77
N ALA A 101 -9.84 -8.52 -4.77
CA ALA A 101 -9.21 -7.57 -5.65
C ALA A 101 -7.70 -7.53 -5.40
N LYS A 102 -6.93 -7.68 -6.47
CA LYS A 102 -5.48 -7.49 -6.42
C LYS A 102 -5.17 -6.04 -6.04
N VAL A 103 -4.25 -5.87 -5.10
CA VAL A 103 -3.75 -4.56 -4.69
C VAL A 103 -2.22 -4.58 -4.64
N TYR A 104 -1.62 -3.41 -4.84
CA TYR A 104 -0.20 -3.17 -4.68
C TYR A 104 0.01 -2.16 -3.58
N PHE A 105 0.78 -2.53 -2.55
CA PHE A 105 1.28 -1.64 -1.53
C PHE A 105 2.71 -1.22 -1.90
N CYS A 106 2.88 0.03 -2.29
CA CYS A 106 4.09 0.56 -2.90
C CYS A 106 4.81 1.49 -1.92
N TYR A 107 5.84 0.98 -1.22
CA TYR A 107 6.68 1.81 -0.35
C TYR A 107 7.60 2.73 -1.18
N GLU A 108 8.26 2.15 -2.19
CA GLU A 108 9.11 2.85 -3.15
C GLU A 108 9.29 1.98 -4.41
N LYS A 109 9.98 2.49 -5.43
CA LYS A 109 10.06 1.89 -6.77
C LYS A 109 10.50 0.43 -6.82
N TYR A 110 11.36 0.00 -5.91
CA TYR A 110 11.85 -1.39 -5.83
C TYR A 110 11.26 -2.15 -4.63
N GLN A 111 10.27 -1.58 -3.95
CA GLN A 111 9.65 -2.14 -2.76
C GLN A 111 8.15 -2.09 -2.88
N VAL A 112 7.62 -3.11 -3.57
CA VAL A 112 6.18 -3.28 -3.80
C VAL A 112 5.78 -4.66 -3.32
N ILE A 113 4.68 -4.71 -2.57
CA ILE A 113 4.01 -5.96 -2.19
C ILE A 113 2.72 -6.06 -3.00
N GLU A 114 2.53 -7.19 -3.67
CA GLU A 114 1.23 -7.59 -4.20
C GLU A 114 0.48 -8.38 -3.12
N THR A 115 -0.81 -8.09 -2.94
CA THR A 115 -1.69 -8.89 -2.10
C THR A 115 -3.16 -8.73 -2.54
N ARG A 116 -4.09 -9.25 -1.76
CA ARG A 116 -5.53 -9.01 -1.92
C ARG A 116 -6.01 -7.88 -1.02
N TRP A 117 -7.09 -7.22 -1.43
CA TRP A 117 -7.70 -6.15 -0.67
C TRP A 117 -8.09 -6.59 0.75
N ASP A 118 -8.74 -7.74 0.90
CA ASP A 118 -9.16 -8.26 2.20
C ASP A 118 -7.97 -8.61 3.13
N VAL A 119 -6.88 -9.13 2.58
CA VAL A 119 -5.63 -9.39 3.32
C VAL A 119 -5.03 -8.08 3.81
N PHE A 120 -5.01 -7.04 2.96
CA PHE A 120 -4.58 -5.71 3.39
C PHE A 120 -5.49 -5.18 4.51
N VAL A 121 -6.82 -5.25 4.38
CA VAL A 121 -7.77 -4.75 5.39
C VAL A 121 -7.56 -5.46 6.73
N ARG A 122 -7.36 -6.78 6.74
CA ARG A 122 -7.10 -7.54 7.99
C ARG A 122 -5.76 -7.20 8.64
N HIS A 123 -4.75 -6.81 7.87
CA HIS A 123 -3.38 -6.66 8.36
C HIS A 123 -2.79 -5.27 8.11
N TRP A 124 -3.64 -4.26 7.90
CA TRP A 124 -3.22 -2.92 7.44
C TRP A 124 -2.17 -2.29 8.37
N LYS A 125 -2.30 -2.52 9.69
CA LYS A 125 -1.33 -2.05 10.68
C LYS A 125 0.08 -2.57 10.42
N CYS A 126 0.23 -3.81 9.97
CA CYS A 126 1.53 -4.40 9.62
C CYS A 126 2.18 -3.69 8.42
N PHE A 127 1.37 -3.25 7.44
CA PHE A 127 1.89 -2.52 6.28
C PHE A 127 2.40 -1.13 6.65
N LEU A 128 1.87 -0.52 7.71
CA LEU A 128 2.23 0.84 8.15
C LEU A 128 3.39 0.93 9.13
N PHE A 129 4.10 -0.16 9.41
CA PHE A 129 5.40 -0.07 10.11
C PHE A 129 6.44 0.77 9.32
N PHE A 130 6.21 0.99 8.02
CA PHE A 130 6.94 1.94 7.20
C PHE A 130 5.93 2.88 6.51
N ASP A 131 5.78 4.07 7.06
CA ASP A 131 4.79 5.08 6.66
C ASP A 131 5.40 6.25 5.85
N ASP A 132 6.58 6.02 5.27
CA ASP A 132 7.35 6.95 4.43
C ASP A 132 6.71 7.23 3.05
N GLY A 133 5.43 7.58 3.03
CA GLY A 133 4.68 7.87 1.81
C GLY A 133 4.18 6.66 1.01
N PRO A 134 3.89 5.47 1.59
CA PRO A 134 3.47 4.34 0.76
C PRO A 134 2.12 4.61 0.11
N LEU A 135 1.97 4.11 -1.13
CA LEU A 135 0.72 4.18 -1.88
C LEU A 135 0.09 2.80 -2.03
N LEU A 136 -1.21 2.72 -1.80
CA LEU A 136 -2.03 1.55 -2.11
C LEU A 136 -2.86 1.81 -3.36
N VAL A 137 -2.72 0.92 -4.35
CA VAL A 137 -3.42 1.01 -5.64
C VAL A 137 -3.90 -0.36 -6.11
N SER A 138 -4.96 -0.42 -6.90
CA SER A 138 -5.40 -1.64 -7.58
C SER A 138 -5.29 -1.50 -9.10
N PRO A 139 -4.88 -2.53 -9.88
CA PRO A 139 -4.81 -2.41 -11.33
C PRO A 139 -6.17 -2.18 -12.01
N ASN A 140 -7.28 -2.60 -11.38
CA ASN A 140 -8.61 -2.54 -11.98
C ASN A 140 -9.47 -1.36 -11.49
N HIS A 141 -8.97 -0.57 -10.53
CA HIS A 141 -9.73 0.49 -9.89
C HIS A 141 -8.93 1.79 -9.83
N LYS A 142 -9.61 2.93 -10.04
CA LYS A 142 -8.92 4.23 -10.06
C LYS A 142 -8.61 4.77 -8.67
N GLN A 143 -9.33 4.35 -7.63
CA GLN A 143 -9.07 4.80 -6.26
C GLN A 143 -7.61 4.52 -5.86
N ALA A 144 -7.07 5.40 -5.03
CA ALA A 144 -5.77 5.25 -4.41
C ALA A 144 -5.80 5.81 -2.99
N LEU A 145 -4.89 5.31 -2.19
CA LEU A 145 -4.64 5.73 -0.82
C LEU A 145 -3.14 6.00 -0.67
N MET A 146 -2.77 7.08 -0.02
CA MET A 146 -1.39 7.38 0.35
C MET A 146 -1.32 7.61 1.85
N PHE A 147 -0.38 6.97 2.53
CA PHE A 147 -0.11 7.21 3.95
C PHE A 147 1.09 8.14 4.09
N GLU A 148 1.04 9.06 5.04
CA GLU A 148 2.07 10.06 5.30
C GLU A 148 2.64 9.88 6.71
N GLN A 149 3.94 10.16 6.85
CA GLN A 149 4.70 10.06 8.12
C GLN A 149 4.15 10.95 9.24
N ASN A 150 3.32 11.94 8.91
CA ASN A 150 2.68 12.82 9.89
C ASN A 150 1.41 12.19 10.50
N GLY A 151 1.15 10.90 10.27
CA GLY A 151 -0.02 10.18 10.78
C GLY A 151 -1.29 10.40 9.97
N GLN A 152 -1.20 11.02 8.79
CA GLN A 152 -2.33 11.26 7.88
C GLN A 152 -2.34 10.31 6.69
N TYR A 153 -3.52 10.08 6.14
CA TYR A 153 -3.70 9.42 4.86
C TYR A 153 -4.49 10.31 3.91
N LYS A 154 -4.27 10.12 2.61
CA LYS A 154 -4.98 10.81 1.52
C LYS A 154 -5.77 9.82 0.70
N LEU A 155 -7.05 10.11 0.51
CA LEU A 155 -7.93 9.38 -0.39
C LEU A 155 -7.97 10.10 -1.73
N GLY A 156 -7.84 9.33 -2.81
CA GLY A 156 -7.73 9.93 -4.12
C GLY A 156 -8.12 9.01 -5.26
N THR A 157 -7.91 9.52 -6.46
CA THR A 157 -8.04 8.76 -7.71
C THR A 157 -6.84 9.02 -8.62
N ARG A 158 -6.37 7.96 -9.26
CA ARG A 158 -5.26 8.02 -10.20
C ARG A 158 -5.72 8.64 -11.51
N GLY A 159 -4.92 9.59 -11.99
CA GLY A 159 -5.12 10.30 -13.26
C GLY A 159 -4.72 9.51 -14.49
#